data_AF-A0A3D2BRH1-F1
#
_entry.id   AF-A0A3D2BRH1-F1
#
_cell.length_a   1.000
_cell.length_b   1.000
_cell.length_c   1.000
_cell.angle_alpha   90.00
_cell.angle_beta   90.00
_cell.angle_gamma   90.00
#
_symmetry.space_group_name_H-M   'P 1'
#
loop_
_entity.id
_entity.type
_entity.pdbx_description
1 polymer ?
#
loop_
_entity_poly.entity_id
_entity_poly.type
_entity_poly.pdbx_seq_one_letter_code
_entity_poly.pdbx_strand_id
1 'polypeptide(L)'
;MFVISKLFWLIVNPVNVFIFVLTLGTVLLLTRFKRMGQKLVLFATGLMLFFAILPVGGWLTETLENRFPGNPDIPNDVAGIIVLGGTINQYISATRGQPSLSAGGERFTEFVYLARRFPQAKLIFTGGSGALFDQNL
;
A
#
# COMPACT_ATOMS: atom_id res chain seq x y z
N MET A 1 -6.68 -1.18 -19.98
CA MET A 1 -6.94 -1.86 -18.69
C MET A 1 -6.46 -1.05 -17.49
N PHE A 2 -5.23 -0.50 -17.51
CA PHE A 2 -4.63 0.25 -16.40
C PHE A 2 -5.41 1.51 -15.94
N VAL A 3 -5.90 2.34 -16.85
CA VAL A 3 -6.69 3.53 -16.49
C VAL A 3 -8.01 3.14 -15.82
N ILE A 4 -8.68 2.11 -16.35
CA ILE A 4 -9.95 1.59 -15.80
C ILE A 4 -9.73 1.02 -14.41
N SER A 5 -8.65 0.26 -14.17
CA SER A 5 -8.36 -0.28 -12.83
C SER A 5 -8.07 0.82 -11.82
N LYS A 6 -7.45 1.94 -12.23
CA LYS A 6 -7.22 3.10 -11.36
C LYS A 6 -8.49 3.87 -11.03
N LEU A 7 -9.37 4.09 -12.01
CA LEU A 7 -10.68 4.72 -11.77
C LEU A 7 -11.58 3.83 -10.91
N PHE A 8 -11.58 2.53 -11.17
CA PHE A 8 -12.28 1.57 -10.33
C PHE A 8 -11.75 1.60 -8.89
N TRP A 9 -10.42 1.61 -8.72
CA TRP A 9 -9.81 1.71 -7.40
C TRP A 9 -10.16 3.02 -6.68
N LEU A 10 -10.26 4.14 -7.39
CA LEU A 10 -10.73 5.41 -6.80
C LEU A 10 -12.12 5.25 -6.17
N ILE A 11 -13.02 4.49 -6.78
CA ILE A 11 -14.39 4.31 -6.28
C ILE A 11 -14.44 3.26 -5.16
N VAL A 12 -13.72 2.15 -5.33
CA VAL A 12 -13.80 0.98 -4.43
C VAL A 12 -12.88 1.09 -3.22
N ASN A 13 -11.92 2.03 -3.23
CA ASN A 13 -11.08 2.27 -2.07
C ASN A 13 -11.95 2.50 -0.82
N PRO A 14 -11.77 1.72 0.26
CA PRO A 14 -12.63 1.78 1.45
C PRO A 14 -12.74 3.19 2.04
N VAL A 15 -11.63 3.95 2.04
CA VAL A 15 -11.61 5.34 2.54
C VAL A 15 -12.50 6.24 1.69
N ASN A 16 -12.41 6.11 0.37
CA ASN A 16 -13.24 6.89 -0.55
C ASN A 16 -14.72 6.52 -0.43
N VAL A 17 -15.04 5.23 -0.25
CA VAL A 17 -16.42 4.79 0.03
C VAL A 17 -16.95 5.45 1.31
N PHE A 18 -16.18 5.47 2.39
CA PHE A 18 -16.61 6.15 3.63
C PHE A 18 -16.80 7.66 3.41
N ILE A 19 -15.92 8.32 2.65
CA ILE A 19 -16.07 9.74 2.30
C ILE A 19 -17.35 9.98 1.48
N PHE A 20 -17.65 9.12 0.51
CA PHE A 20 -18.88 9.24 -0.29
C PHE A 20 -20.14 9.03 0.57
N VAL A 21 -20.14 8.04 1.46
CA VAL A 21 -21.25 7.80 2.40
C VAL A 21 -21.43 8.99 3.36
N LEU A 22 -20.34 9.55 3.88
CA LEU A 22 -20.37 10.71 4.77
C LEU A 22 -20.91 11.95 4.04
N THR A 23 -20.43 12.18 2.82
CA THR A 23 -20.88 13.29 1.96
C THR A 23 -22.38 13.15 1.65
N LEU A 24 -22.80 11.98 1.19
CA LEU A 24 -24.20 11.70 0.89
C LEU A 24 -25.09 11.86 2.13
N GLY A 25 -24.65 11.32 3.28
CA GLY A 25 -25.35 11.45 4.55
C GLY A 25 -25.54 12.92 4.94
N THR A 26 -24.50 13.73 4.79
CA THR A 26 -24.50 15.17 5.08
C THR A 26 -25.46 15.93 4.16
N VAL A 27 -25.44 15.65 2.86
CA VAL A 27 -26.38 16.26 1.89
C VAL A 27 -27.83 15.90 2.24
N LEU A 28 -28.10 14.65 2.63
CA LEU A 28 -29.44 14.22 3.01
C LEU A 28 -29.98 14.91 4.27
N LEU A 29 -29.11 15.44 5.15
CA LEU A 29 -29.53 16.25 6.31
C LEU A 29 -30.26 17.53 5.89
N LEU A 30 -29.92 18.07 4.71
CA LEU A 30 -30.55 19.27 4.15
C LEU A 30 -31.89 18.98 3.46
N THR A 31 -32.32 17.72 3.42
CA THR A 31 -33.54 17.28 2.71
C THR A 31 -34.58 16.72 3.67
N ARG A 32 -35.76 16.35 3.14
CA ARG A 32 -36.82 15.63 3.87
C ARG A 32 -36.37 14.30 4.49
N PHE A 33 -35.24 13.75 4.05
CA PHE A 33 -34.68 12.47 4.51
C PHE A 33 -33.69 12.59 5.67
N LYS A 34 -33.72 13.68 6.44
CA LYS A 34 -32.77 13.96 7.53
C LYS A 34 -32.47 12.79 8.47
N ARG A 35 -33.48 11.96 8.81
CA ARG A 35 -33.29 10.78 9.69
C ARG A 35 -32.36 9.73 9.07
N MET A 36 -32.42 9.56 7.75
CA MET A 36 -31.53 8.65 7.03
C MET A 36 -30.12 9.26 6.92
N GLY A 37 -30.03 10.56 6.64
CA GLY A 37 -28.76 11.30 6.64
C GLY A 37 -28.02 11.19 7.98
N GLN A 38 -28.71 11.37 9.10
CA GLN A 38 -28.14 11.23 10.45
C GLN A 38 -27.56 9.84 10.70
N LYS A 39 -28.29 8.78 10.30
CA LYS A 39 -27.81 7.40 10.44
C LYS A 39 -26.55 7.14 9.61
N LEU A 40 -26.52 7.63 8.37
CA LEU A 40 -25.34 7.46 7.49
C LEU A 40 -24.12 8.21 8.02
N VAL A 41 -24.29 9.45 8.47
CA VAL A 41 -23.20 10.25 9.04
C VAL A 41 -22.67 9.60 10.31
N LEU A 42 -23.55 9.17 11.23
CA LEU A 42 -23.16 8.52 12.46
C LEU A 42 -22.41 7.22 12.19
N PHE A 43 -22.91 6.41 11.25
CA PHE A 43 -22.29 5.15 10.85
C PHE A 43 -20.90 5.36 10.23
N ALA A 44 -20.79 6.24 9.23
CA ALA A 44 -19.52 6.52 8.56
C ALA A 44 -18.50 7.10 9.53
N THR A 45 -18.89 8.08 10.36
CA THR A 45 -18.02 8.68 11.37
C THR A 45 -17.58 7.65 12.41
N GLY A 46 -18.51 6.84 12.91
CA GLY A 46 -18.22 5.79 13.89
C GLY A 46 -17.22 4.76 13.38
N LEU A 47 -17.39 4.27 12.14
CA LEU A 47 -16.44 3.36 11.53
C LEU A 47 -15.09 4.01 11.24
N MET A 48 -15.08 5.25 10.74
CA MET A 48 -13.82 5.98 10.52
C MET A 48 -13.05 6.17 11.83
N LEU A 49 -13.73 6.54 12.92
CA LEU A 49 -13.11 6.63 14.24
C LEU A 49 -12.61 5.28 14.73
N PHE A 50 -13.38 4.21 14.56
CA PHE A 50 -12.99 2.86 14.91
C PHE A 50 -11.68 2.46 14.21
N PHE A 51 -11.57 2.65 12.89
CA PHE A 51 -10.37 2.33 12.12
C PHE A 51 -9.21 3.33 12.32
N ALA A 52 -9.50 4.56 12.73
CA ALA A 52 -8.47 5.56 13.04
C ALA A 52 -7.80 5.31 14.39
N ILE A 53 -8.57 4.80 15.38
CA ILE A 53 -8.09 4.56 16.74
C ILE A 53 -7.49 3.16 16.86
N LEU A 54 -8.13 2.15 16.26
CA LEU A 54 -7.69 0.76 16.40
C LEU A 54 -6.75 0.37 15.26
N PRO A 55 -5.64 -0.32 15.55
CA PRO A 55 -4.67 -0.76 14.55
C PRO A 55 -5.16 -2.03 13.81
N VAL A 56 -6.40 -2.02 13.31
CA VAL A 56 -7.03 -3.19 12.67
C VAL A 56 -6.22 -3.67 11.46
N GLY A 57 -5.67 -2.72 10.69
CA GLY A 57 -4.77 -3.03 9.58
C GLY A 57 -3.51 -3.77 10.04
N GLY A 58 -2.90 -3.32 11.14
CA GLY A 58 -1.73 -3.97 11.75
C GLY A 58 -2.02 -5.39 12.20
N TRP A 59 -3.11 -5.61 12.94
CA TRP A 59 -3.50 -6.95 13.40
C TRP A 59 -3.78 -7.92 12.25
N LEU A 60 -4.46 -7.45 11.20
CA LEU A 60 -4.72 -8.25 10.00
C LEU A 60 -3.42 -8.60 9.27
N THR A 61 -2.53 -7.63 9.11
CA THR A 61 -1.22 -7.84 8.47
C THR A 61 -0.35 -8.80 9.28
N GLU A 62 -0.25 -8.59 10.59
CA GLU A 62 0.52 -9.47 11.50
C GLU A 62 0.03 -10.92 11.43
N THR A 63 -1.28 -11.12 11.38
CA THR A 63 -1.87 -12.46 11.22
C THR A 63 -1.45 -13.11 9.90
N LEU A 64 -1.32 -12.34 8.83
CA LEU A 64 -0.87 -12.84 7.53
C LEU A 64 0.64 -13.07 7.50
N GLU A 65 1.43 -12.22 8.13
CA GLU A 65 2.90 -12.32 8.22
C GLU A 65 3.33 -13.54 9.05
N ASN A 66 2.69 -13.78 10.19
CA ASN A 66 2.98 -14.91 11.08
C ASN A 66 2.72 -16.29 10.43
N ARG A 67 2.09 -16.34 9.25
CA ARG A 67 1.92 -17.58 8.49
C ARG A 67 3.20 -18.02 7.77
N PHE A 68 4.19 -17.14 7.65
CA PHE A 68 5.44 -17.42 6.96
C PHE A 68 6.61 -17.34 7.94
N PRO A 69 7.61 -18.23 7.82
CA PRO A 69 8.82 -18.13 8.62
C PRO A 69 9.60 -16.86 8.24
N GLY A 70 9.96 -16.05 9.23
CA GLY A 70 10.63 -14.76 8.99
C GLY A 70 12.06 -14.87 8.44
N ASN A 71 12.77 -15.98 8.72
CA ASN A 71 14.11 -16.23 8.23
C ASN A 71 14.28 -17.72 7.90
N PRO A 72 13.82 -18.17 6.72
CA PRO A 72 13.95 -19.57 6.32
C PRO A 72 15.42 -19.91 6.03
N ASP A 73 15.79 -21.19 6.20
CA ASP A 73 17.10 -21.68 5.78
C ASP A 73 17.24 -21.54 4.25
N ILE A 74 18.27 -20.79 3.83
CA ILE A 74 18.55 -20.54 2.42
C ILE A 74 19.59 -21.58 1.94
N PRO A 75 19.33 -22.29 0.83
CA PRO A 75 20.31 -23.20 0.22
C PRO A 75 21.63 -22.50 -0.10
N ASN A 76 22.72 -23.26 -0.12
CA ASN A 76 24.06 -22.71 -0.42
C ASN A 76 24.24 -22.38 -1.91
N ASP A 77 23.39 -22.90 -2.79
CA ASP A 77 23.46 -22.83 -4.25
C ASP A 77 22.36 -21.94 -4.85
N VAL A 78 22.33 -20.67 -4.42
CA VAL A 78 21.40 -19.68 -4.97
C VAL A 78 21.83 -19.25 -6.37
N ALA A 79 21.07 -19.64 -7.40
CA ALA A 79 21.32 -19.24 -8.78
C ALA A 79 20.93 -17.78 -9.09
N GLY A 80 19.99 -17.22 -8.32
CA GLY A 80 19.53 -15.84 -8.52
C GLY A 80 18.68 -15.32 -7.36
N ILE A 81 18.70 -14.00 -7.21
CA ILE A 81 17.97 -13.25 -6.18
C ILE A 81 17.10 -12.24 -6.91
N ILE A 82 15.80 -12.25 -6.61
CA ILE A 82 14.82 -11.33 -7.19
C ILE A 82 14.27 -10.44 -6.08
N VAL A 83 14.36 -9.13 -6.24
CA VAL A 83 13.72 -8.16 -5.35
C VAL A 83 12.55 -7.49 -6.05
N LEU A 84 11.39 -7.52 -5.40
CA LEU A 84 10.22 -6.76 -5.81
C LEU A 84 10.40 -5.30 -5.39
N GLY A 85 10.36 -4.41 -6.37
CA GLY A 85 10.44 -2.97 -6.22
C GLY A 85 9.21 -2.35 -5.55
N GLY A 86 9.05 -1.04 -5.74
CA GLY A 86 8.01 -0.25 -5.07
C GLY A 86 8.40 0.25 -3.66
N THR A 87 9.64 0.00 -3.25
CA THR A 87 10.22 0.48 -1.98
C THR A 87 11.06 1.74 -2.16
N ILE A 88 11.26 2.20 -3.40
CA ILE A 88 11.96 3.44 -3.72
C ILE A 88 10.92 4.51 -4.01
N ASN A 89 10.99 5.62 -3.28
CA ASN A 89 10.18 6.79 -3.54
C ASN A 89 10.78 7.58 -4.70
N GLN A 90 10.21 7.40 -5.90
CA GLN A 90 10.73 7.98 -7.14
C GLN A 90 10.74 9.52 -7.11
N TYR A 91 9.71 10.15 -6.54
CA TYR A 91 9.61 11.62 -6.45
C TYR A 91 10.69 12.23 -5.57
N ILE A 92 10.86 11.69 -4.34
CA ILE A 92 11.88 12.18 -3.41
C ILE A 92 13.27 11.87 -3.98
N SER A 93 13.45 10.70 -4.59
CA SER A 93 14.74 10.28 -5.15
C SER A 93 15.17 11.18 -6.31
N ALA A 94 14.25 11.49 -7.23
CA ALA A 94 14.49 12.42 -8.34
C ALA A 94 14.85 13.82 -7.82
N THR A 95 14.15 14.30 -6.80
CA THR A 95 14.39 15.65 -6.23
C THR A 95 15.70 15.75 -5.47
N ARG A 96 16.11 14.67 -4.77
CA ARG A 96 17.30 14.67 -3.89
C ARG A 96 18.56 14.13 -4.56
N GLY A 97 18.46 13.59 -5.78
CA GLY A 97 19.59 12.96 -6.47
C GLY A 97 20.15 11.72 -5.77
N GLN A 98 19.38 11.12 -4.86
CA GLN A 98 19.77 9.93 -4.10
C GLN A 98 18.57 9.03 -3.85
N PRO A 99 18.74 7.69 -3.79
CA PRO A 99 17.63 6.78 -3.49
C PRO A 99 17.01 7.09 -2.11
N SER A 100 15.70 7.31 -2.09
CA SER A 100 14.90 7.45 -0.88
C SER A 100 14.02 6.22 -0.72
N LEU A 101 14.24 5.44 0.34
CA LEU A 101 13.42 4.27 0.63
C LEU A 101 12.10 4.68 1.30
N SER A 102 11.03 3.94 1.01
CA SER A 102 9.71 4.04 1.64
C SER A 102 9.49 2.92 2.67
N ALA A 103 8.27 2.84 3.21
CA ALA A 103 7.85 1.70 4.02
C ALA A 103 8.06 0.39 3.23
N GLY A 104 8.89 -0.51 3.76
CA GLY A 104 9.33 -1.74 3.09
C GLY A 104 10.77 -1.71 2.55
N GLY A 105 11.56 -0.68 2.85
CA GLY A 105 12.98 -0.60 2.49
C GLY A 105 13.84 -1.79 2.95
N GLU A 106 13.39 -2.51 3.98
CA GLU A 106 13.96 -3.77 4.48
C GLU A 106 14.19 -4.80 3.37
N ARG A 107 13.28 -4.88 2.39
CA ARG A 107 13.42 -5.78 1.23
C ARG A 107 14.66 -5.44 0.40
N PHE A 108 14.97 -4.15 0.27
CA PHE A 108 16.12 -3.70 -0.50
C PHE A 108 17.42 -3.85 0.29
N THR A 109 17.40 -3.64 1.60
CA THR A 109 18.56 -3.91 2.45
C THR A 109 18.88 -5.40 2.51
N GLU A 110 17.87 -6.26 2.59
CA GLU A 110 18.04 -7.72 2.57
C GLU A 110 18.55 -8.18 1.19
N PHE A 111 18.05 -7.58 0.11
CA PHE A 111 18.58 -7.84 -1.23
C PHE A 111 20.08 -7.54 -1.33
N VAL A 112 20.55 -6.42 -0.77
CA VAL A 112 21.98 -6.06 -0.74
C VAL A 112 22.77 -7.04 0.13
N TYR A 113 22.22 -7.46 1.28
CA TYR A 113 22.84 -8.47 2.13
C TYR A 113 23.00 -9.80 1.40
N LEU A 114 21.95 -10.32 0.78
CA LEU A 114 21.97 -11.56 0.01
C LEU A 114 22.88 -11.47 -1.21
N ALA A 115 22.91 -10.32 -1.90
CA ALA A 115 23.81 -10.08 -3.02
C ALA A 115 25.30 -10.18 -2.62
N ARG A 116 25.65 -9.74 -1.40
CA ARG A 116 27.01 -9.89 -0.85
C ARG A 116 27.28 -11.32 -0.40
N ARG A 117 26.28 -12.00 0.17
CA ARG A 117 26.39 -13.40 0.63
C ARG A 117 26.55 -14.39 -0.54
N PHE A 118 25.86 -14.14 -1.66
CA PHE A 118 25.87 -15.00 -2.84
C PHE A 118 26.37 -14.22 -4.08
N PRO A 119 27.69 -13.96 -4.19
CA PRO A 119 28.25 -13.11 -5.23
C PRO A 119 28.10 -13.68 -6.66
N GLN A 120 27.86 -14.99 -6.78
CA GLN A 120 27.64 -15.66 -8.07
C GLN A 120 26.18 -15.65 -8.52
N ALA A 121 25.24 -15.25 -7.64
CA ALA A 121 23.82 -15.26 -7.95
C ALA A 121 23.47 -14.11 -8.92
N LYS A 122 22.58 -14.38 -9.87
CA LYS A 122 22.03 -13.33 -10.73
C LYS A 122 21.09 -12.41 -9.93
N LEU A 123 21.35 -11.11 -9.97
CA LEU A 123 20.56 -10.10 -9.27
C LEU A 123 19.49 -9.53 -10.21
N ILE A 124 18.22 -9.62 -9.83
CA ILE A 124 17.08 -9.11 -10.62
C ILE A 124 16.27 -8.15 -9.75
N PHE A 125 16.15 -6.91 -10.22
CA PHE A 125 15.21 -5.93 -9.65
C PHE A 125 13.98 -5.84 -10.54
N THR A 126 12.78 -5.98 -9.97
CA THR A 126 11.52 -5.88 -10.71
C THR A 126 10.71 -4.68 -10.24
N GLY A 127 10.45 -3.72 -11.12
CA GLY A 127 9.73 -2.50 -10.77
C GLY A 127 9.32 -1.68 -11.99
N GLY A 128 8.36 -0.79 -11.80
CA GLY A 128 7.88 0.14 -12.83
C GLY A 128 6.99 1.23 -12.23
N SER A 129 6.68 2.26 -13.01
CA SER A 129 5.81 3.35 -12.57
C SER A 129 4.35 2.91 -12.54
N GLY A 130 3.72 3.09 -11.38
CA GLY A 130 2.27 2.93 -11.19
C GLY A 130 1.48 4.22 -11.41
N ALA A 131 2.10 5.28 -11.93
CA ALA A 131 1.46 6.57 -12.14
C ALA A 131 0.66 6.61 -13.45
N LEU A 132 -0.45 7.35 -13.43
CA LEU A 132 -1.31 7.53 -14.62
C LEU A 132 -0.69 8.47 -15.65
N PHE A 133 0.01 9.51 -15.19
CA PHE A 133 0.43 10.63 -16.02
C PHE A 133 1.94 10.71 -16.23
N ASP A 134 2.73 10.18 -15.29
CA ASP A 134 4.19 10.26 -15.35
C ASP A 134 4.84 8.89 -15.20
N GLN A 135 5.08 8.25 -16.35
CA GLN A 135 5.72 6.93 -16.42
C GLN A 135 7.26 7.01 -16.53
N ASN A 136 7.81 8.22 -16.65
CA ASN A 136 9.25 8.43 -16.88
C ASN A 136 10.05 8.65 -15.57
N LEU A 137 9.36 8.60 -14.42
CA LEU A 137 9.94 8.59 -13.08
C LEU A 137 10.23 7.17 -12.59
#